data_AF-A0A0V0QMP4-F1
#
_entry.id   AF-A0A0V0QMP4-F1
#
_cell.length_a   1.000
_cell.length_b   1.000
_cell.length_c   1.000
_cell.angle_alpha   90.00
_cell.angle_beta   90.00
_cell.angle_gamma   90.00
#
_symmetry.space_group_name_H-M   'P 1'
#
loop_
_entity.id
_entity.type
_entity.pdbx_description
1 polymer ?
#
loop_
_entity_poly.entity_id
_entity_poly.type
_entity_poly.pdbx_seq_one_letter_code
_entity_poly.pdbx_strand_id
1 'polypeptide(L)'
;MPQHQLLISGNSCNCDNGYYDRGFPICGKCDTQCSKCVTNSYTCTECADVNRILVDNQCQYGYFDSGAAICDQCIYKCSKCVFSSTFCTECNGLHRNISDNSCECIDGYFEDSYQDCQQCDYKCSKCVNTSTYCTECNGLHRNISDNQCNQLY
;
A
#
# COMPACT_ATOMS: atom_id res chain seq x y z
N MET A 1 -23.75 -31.25 2.90
CA MET A 1 -23.16 -29.92 3.18
C MET A 1 -23.73 -29.46 4.51
N PRO A 2 -22.91 -29.08 5.52
CA PRO A 2 -23.46 -28.67 6.81
C PRO A 2 -24.28 -27.39 6.59
N GLN A 3 -25.53 -27.39 7.03
CA GLN A 3 -26.39 -26.22 6.96
C GLN A 3 -26.09 -25.35 8.18
N HIS A 4 -25.59 -24.14 7.98
CA HIS A 4 -25.37 -23.15 9.04
C HIS A 4 -26.73 -22.57 9.49
N GLN A 5 -27.42 -23.41 10.26
CA GLN A 5 -28.73 -23.15 10.84
C GLN A 5 -28.58 -22.35 12.14
N LEU A 6 -29.67 -21.73 12.57
CA LEU A 6 -29.74 -21.03 13.85
C LEU A 6 -29.48 -22.01 15.01
N LEU A 7 -28.40 -21.81 15.75
CA LEU A 7 -28.11 -22.56 16.97
C LEU A 7 -28.94 -21.99 18.12
N ILE A 8 -29.66 -22.85 18.83
CA ILE A 8 -30.38 -22.47 20.06
C ILE A 8 -29.36 -22.43 21.21
N SER A 9 -28.98 -21.23 21.64
CA SER A 9 -28.25 -21.02 22.88
C SER A 9 -29.05 -20.06 23.76
N GLY A 10 -29.55 -20.55 24.90
CA GLY A 10 -30.16 -19.70 25.94
C GLY A 10 -31.30 -18.80 25.46
N ASN A 11 -32.32 -19.36 24.78
CA ASN A 11 -33.47 -18.65 24.18
C ASN A 11 -33.20 -17.76 22.95
N SER A 12 -31.97 -17.72 22.42
CA SER A 12 -31.66 -17.00 21.17
C SER A 12 -31.29 -17.96 20.04
N CYS A 13 -31.80 -17.67 18.85
CA CYS A 13 -31.42 -18.30 17.59
C CYS A 13 -30.26 -17.49 17.00
N ASN A 14 -29.02 -17.99 17.11
CA ASN A 14 -27.83 -17.25 16.63
C ASN A 14 -27.18 -18.00 15.46
N CYS A 15 -26.67 -17.25 14.49
CA CYS A 15 -25.86 -17.78 13.39
C CYS A 15 -24.42 -18.03 13.84
N ASP A 16 -23.75 -19.01 13.22
CA ASP A 16 -22.31 -19.27 13.43
C ASP A 16 -21.46 -18.04 13.08
N ASN A 17 -20.23 -17.97 13.63
CA ASN A 17 -19.25 -16.97 13.17
C ASN A 17 -19.06 -17.06 11.65
N GLY A 18 -18.94 -15.91 11.00
CA GLY A 18 -18.92 -15.81 9.53
C GLY A 18 -20.30 -15.86 8.88
N TYR A 19 -21.38 -15.84 9.68
CA TYR A 19 -22.76 -15.75 9.20
C TYR A 19 -23.57 -14.72 9.98
N TYR A 20 -24.61 -14.18 9.35
CA TYR A 20 -25.56 -13.25 9.93
C TYR A 20 -27.00 -13.71 9.74
N ASP A 21 -27.88 -13.29 10.66
CA ASP A 21 -29.30 -13.57 10.54
C ASP A 21 -29.92 -12.65 9.49
N ARG A 22 -30.60 -13.28 8.52
CA ARG A 22 -31.31 -12.59 7.43
C ARG A 22 -32.83 -12.75 7.53
N GLY A 23 -33.34 -13.22 8.67
CA GLY A 23 -34.77 -13.49 8.91
C GLY A 23 -35.26 -14.81 8.30
N PHE A 24 -34.35 -15.73 7.97
CA PHE A 24 -34.66 -17.04 7.38
C PHE A 24 -33.96 -18.17 8.15
N PRO A 25 -34.47 -19.42 8.09
CA PRO A 25 -33.87 -20.57 8.76
C PRO A 25 -32.42 -20.90 8.36
N ILE A 26 -31.96 -20.31 7.25
CA ILE A 26 -30.58 -20.44 6.75
C ILE A 26 -29.94 -19.07 6.86
N CYS A 27 -28.85 -18.98 7.61
CA CYS A 27 -28.09 -17.75 7.80
C CYS A 27 -27.43 -17.27 6.49
N GLY A 28 -27.26 -15.95 6.35
CA GLY A 28 -26.49 -15.35 5.27
C GLY A 28 -24.99 -15.44 5.58
N LYS A 29 -24.15 -15.75 4.58
CA LYS A 29 -22.69 -15.76 4.76
C LYS A 29 -22.15 -14.32 4.75
N CYS A 30 -21.21 -14.02 5.64
CA CYS A 30 -20.46 -12.78 5.59
C CYS A 30 -19.65 -12.66 4.30
N ASP A 31 -19.36 -11.43 3.90
CA ASP A 31 -18.40 -11.15 2.85
C ASP A 31 -17.01 -11.66 3.26
N THR A 32 -16.17 -11.99 2.29
CA THR A 32 -14.83 -12.54 2.55
C THR A 32 -13.95 -11.61 3.38
N GLN A 33 -14.25 -10.31 3.39
CA GLN A 33 -13.55 -9.30 4.17
C GLN A 33 -13.89 -9.31 5.67
N CYS A 34 -14.98 -9.97 6.08
CA CYS A 34 -15.41 -10.07 7.47
C CYS A 34 -15.15 -11.47 8.04
N SER A 35 -14.59 -11.56 9.25
CA SER A 35 -14.65 -12.80 10.05
C SER A 35 -15.98 -12.91 10.80
N LYS A 36 -16.61 -11.77 11.14
CA LYS A 36 -17.97 -11.69 11.70
C LYS A 36 -18.73 -10.50 11.12
N CYS A 37 -20.04 -10.66 10.93
CA CYS A 37 -20.94 -9.63 10.44
C CYS A 37 -22.32 -9.76 11.11
N VAL A 38 -23.14 -8.70 11.07
CA VAL A 38 -24.40 -8.66 11.86
C VAL A 38 -25.67 -8.33 11.07
N THR A 39 -25.68 -7.26 10.27
CA THR A 39 -26.91 -6.80 9.58
C THR A 39 -26.99 -7.23 8.12
N ASN A 40 -25.83 -7.38 7.48
CA ASN A 40 -25.68 -7.89 6.12
C ASN A 40 -24.25 -8.43 5.96
N SER A 41 -23.92 -8.95 4.79
CA SER A 41 -22.61 -9.55 4.53
C SER A 41 -21.45 -8.57 4.68
N TYR A 42 -21.67 -7.26 4.51
CA TYR A 42 -20.63 -6.22 4.50
C TYR A 42 -20.53 -5.43 5.81
N THR A 43 -21.50 -5.52 6.71
CA THR A 43 -21.41 -4.85 8.02
C THR A 43 -20.59 -5.71 8.97
N CYS A 44 -19.27 -5.63 8.82
CA CYS A 44 -18.32 -6.36 9.64
C CYS A 44 -18.35 -5.87 11.09
N THR A 45 -18.35 -6.80 12.04
CA THR A 45 -18.04 -6.53 13.45
C THR A 45 -16.62 -6.97 13.80
N GLU A 46 -16.02 -7.81 12.95
CA GLU A 46 -14.64 -8.25 13.03
C GLU A 46 -14.13 -8.48 11.60
N CYS A 47 -12.98 -7.90 11.25
CA CYS A 47 -12.37 -8.09 9.92
C CYS A 47 -11.74 -9.47 9.80
N ALA A 48 -11.63 -9.98 8.57
CA ALA A 48 -10.93 -11.22 8.28
C ALA A 48 -9.40 -11.07 8.34
N ASP A 49 -8.89 -9.84 8.19
CA ASP A 49 -7.47 -9.50 8.21
C ASP A 49 -7.19 -8.41 9.24
N VAL A 50 -6.03 -8.52 9.90
CA VAL A 50 -5.52 -7.56 10.87
C VAL A 50 -5.08 -6.25 10.19
N ASN A 51 -4.77 -6.29 8.90
CA ASN A 51 -4.42 -5.10 8.10
C ASN A 51 -5.65 -4.39 7.52
N ARG A 52 -6.86 -4.77 7.94
CA ARG A 52 -8.11 -4.12 7.56
C ARG A 52 -8.72 -3.44 8.79
N ILE A 53 -9.25 -2.23 8.60
CA ILE A 53 -9.97 -1.49 9.64
C ILE A 53 -11.47 -1.67 9.48
N LEU A 54 -12.19 -1.72 10.60
CA LEU A 54 -13.66 -1.88 10.61
C LEU A 54 -14.39 -0.67 10.00
N VAL A 55 -13.78 0.52 10.05
CA VAL A 55 -14.36 1.72 9.43
C VAL A 55 -14.28 1.57 7.92
N ASP A 56 -15.44 1.50 7.28
CA ASP A 56 -15.62 1.31 5.83
C ASP A 56 -14.93 0.06 5.25
N ASN A 57 -14.54 -0.90 6.10
CA ASN A 57 -13.80 -2.11 5.73
C ASN A 57 -12.54 -1.84 4.90
N GLN A 58 -11.86 -0.71 5.08
CA GLN A 58 -10.69 -0.35 4.26
C GLN A 58 -9.43 -1.07 4.73
N CYS A 59 -8.51 -1.35 3.80
CA CYS A 59 -7.16 -1.75 4.16
C CYS A 59 -6.40 -0.59 4.82
N GLN A 60 -5.51 -0.92 5.75
CA GLN A 60 -4.65 0.03 6.44
C GLN A 60 -3.65 0.68 5.50
N TYR A 61 -3.02 1.78 5.95
CA TYR A 61 -1.90 2.40 5.26
C TYR A 61 -0.80 1.36 4.99
N GLY A 62 -0.19 1.42 3.80
CA GLY A 62 0.76 0.42 3.32
C GLY A 62 0.12 -0.86 2.79
N TYR A 63 -1.21 -0.95 2.73
CA TYR A 63 -1.94 -2.08 2.16
C TYR A 63 -3.06 -1.60 1.22
N PHE A 64 -3.49 -2.48 0.33
CA PHE A 64 -4.59 -2.24 -0.60
C PHE A 64 -5.51 -3.45 -0.71
N ASP A 65 -6.74 -3.20 -1.15
CA ASP A 65 -7.73 -4.24 -1.34
C ASP A 65 -7.66 -4.77 -2.79
N SER A 66 -7.39 -6.07 -2.94
CA SER A 66 -7.43 -6.79 -4.22
C SER A 66 -8.74 -7.55 -4.44
N GLY A 67 -9.72 -7.39 -3.55
CA GLY A 67 -10.96 -8.17 -3.50
C GLY A 67 -10.83 -9.48 -2.74
N ALA A 68 -9.67 -9.73 -2.13
CA ALA A 68 -9.41 -10.88 -1.27
C ALA A 68 -9.83 -10.63 0.18
N ALA A 69 -9.89 -11.70 0.97
CA ALA A 69 -10.10 -11.59 2.42
C ALA A 69 -8.96 -10.82 3.11
N ILE A 70 -7.74 -10.96 2.57
CA ILE A 70 -6.51 -10.39 3.09
C ILE A 70 -6.12 -9.18 2.24
N CYS A 71 -5.69 -8.10 2.90
CA CYS A 71 -5.17 -6.93 2.25
C CYS A 71 -3.74 -7.18 1.75
N ASP A 72 -3.46 -6.80 0.51
CA ASP A 72 -2.13 -6.97 -0.08
C ASP A 72 -1.23 -5.78 0.27
N GLN A 73 0.04 -6.04 0.51
CA GLN A 73 0.99 -5.01 0.93
C GLN A 73 1.46 -4.16 -0.28
N CYS A 74 1.55 -2.86 -0.09
CA CYS A 74 2.21 -1.95 -1.02
C CYS A 74 3.73 -2.22 -1.07
N ILE A 75 4.38 -1.81 -2.16
CA ILE A 75 5.84 -1.75 -2.17
C ILE A 75 6.32 -0.71 -1.15
N TYR A 76 7.53 -0.90 -0.62
CA TYR A 76 8.11 -0.05 0.44
C TYR A 76 8.13 1.45 0.09
N LYS A 77 8.15 1.79 -1.21
CA LYS A 77 8.12 3.16 -1.73
C LYS A 77 6.77 3.87 -1.54
N CYS A 78 5.68 3.12 -1.36
CA CYS A 78 4.34 3.70 -1.20
C CYS A 78 3.90 3.63 0.27
N SER A 79 3.37 4.75 0.79
CA SER A 79 2.59 4.75 2.03
C SER A 79 1.10 4.45 1.77
N LYS A 80 0.64 4.68 0.53
CA LYS A 80 -0.63 4.19 -0.02
C LYS A 80 -0.46 3.73 -1.45
N CYS A 81 -1.12 2.63 -1.79
CA CYS A 81 -1.23 2.11 -3.15
C CYS A 81 -2.66 1.62 -3.42
N VAL A 82 -3.02 1.48 -4.69
CA VAL A 82 -4.34 0.97 -5.12
C VAL A 82 -4.17 0.11 -6.37
N PHE A 83 -5.08 -0.82 -6.65
CA PHE A 83 -5.05 -1.75 -7.81
C PHE A 83 -3.88 -2.76 -7.83
N SER A 84 -2.66 -2.34 -7.50
CA SER A 84 -1.48 -3.19 -7.35
C SER A 84 -0.54 -2.62 -6.29
N SER A 85 0.39 -3.45 -5.81
CA SER A 85 1.39 -3.02 -4.81
C SER A 85 2.30 -1.90 -5.32
N THR A 86 2.48 -1.76 -6.64
CA THR A 86 3.37 -0.80 -7.29
C THR A 86 2.69 0.49 -7.74
N PHE A 87 1.36 0.56 -7.70
CA PHE A 87 0.61 1.75 -8.12
C PHE A 87 0.38 2.63 -6.89
N CYS A 88 1.39 3.44 -6.57
CA CYS A 88 1.37 4.36 -5.44
C CYS A 88 0.35 5.48 -5.69
N THR A 89 -0.30 5.91 -4.62
CA THR A 89 -1.07 7.16 -4.54
C THR A 89 -0.49 8.13 -3.52
N GLU A 90 0.36 7.62 -2.61
CA GLU A 90 1.11 8.41 -1.65
C GLU A 90 2.47 7.76 -1.42
N CYS A 91 3.53 8.58 -1.38
CA CYS A 91 4.89 8.10 -1.21
C CYS A 91 5.26 7.92 0.26
N ASN A 92 6.11 6.94 0.51
CA ASN A 92 6.77 6.71 1.78
C ASN A 92 8.24 7.17 1.68
N GLY A 93 8.77 7.78 2.73
CA GLY A 93 10.15 8.28 2.78
C GLY A 93 10.30 9.75 2.37
N LEU A 94 11.44 10.33 2.71
CA LEU A 94 11.79 11.72 2.42
C LEU A 94 12.39 11.86 1.02
N HIS A 95 12.30 13.05 0.44
CA HIS A 95 12.88 13.38 -0.87
C HIS A 95 12.38 12.49 -2.01
N ARG A 96 11.16 11.94 -1.88
CA ARG A 96 10.45 11.24 -2.93
C ARG A 96 9.25 12.05 -3.39
N ASN A 97 8.90 11.87 -4.66
CA ASN A 97 7.65 12.38 -5.19
C ASN A 97 7.01 11.34 -6.11
N ILE A 98 5.70 11.46 -6.26
CA ILE A 98 4.93 10.60 -7.15
C ILE A 98 5.16 11.04 -8.60
N SER A 99 5.51 10.08 -9.46
CA SER A 99 5.67 10.23 -10.90
C SER A 99 5.11 8.97 -11.56
N ASP A 100 4.10 9.13 -12.42
CA ASP A 100 3.43 8.00 -13.11
C ASP A 100 3.06 6.83 -12.19
N ASN A 101 2.47 7.16 -11.04
CA ASN A 101 2.07 6.20 -10.00
C ASN A 101 3.22 5.38 -9.37
N SER A 102 4.47 5.77 -9.61
CA SER A 102 5.65 5.31 -8.87
C SER A 102 6.18 6.41 -7.96
N CYS A 103 6.86 6.03 -6.89
CA CYS A 103 7.48 6.96 -5.95
C CYS A 103 9.00 6.96 -6.13
N GLU A 104 9.50 7.97 -6.84
CA GLU A 104 10.91 8.10 -7.19
C GLU A 104 11.57 9.22 -6.39
N CYS A 105 12.89 9.14 -6.23
CA CYS A 105 13.66 10.24 -5.64
C CYS A 105 13.54 11.48 -6.52
N ILE A 106 13.36 12.63 -5.87
CA ILE A 106 13.34 13.93 -6.56
C ILE A 106 14.73 14.25 -7.13
N ASP A 107 14.78 15.15 -8.11
CA ASP A 107 16.04 15.67 -8.65
C ASP A 107 16.99 16.15 -7.54
N GLY A 108 18.28 15.85 -7.69
CA GLY A 108 19.31 16.06 -6.66
C GLY A 108 19.41 14.94 -5.63
N TYR A 109 18.59 13.88 -5.75
CA TYR A 109 18.66 12.68 -4.93
C TYR A 109 18.66 11.41 -5.78
N PHE A 110 19.25 10.35 -5.27
CA PHE A 110 19.25 9.02 -5.86
C PHE A 110 18.87 7.97 -4.81
N GLU A 111 18.33 6.84 -5.26
CA GLU A 111 18.02 5.74 -4.37
C GLU A 111 19.26 4.89 -4.09
N ASP A 112 19.57 4.71 -2.81
CA ASP A 112 20.70 3.89 -2.38
C ASP A 112 20.31 2.42 -2.14
N SER A 113 21.28 1.62 -1.70
CA SER A 113 21.05 0.21 -1.35
C SER A 113 20.14 -0.01 -0.15
N TYR A 114 19.90 1.03 0.65
CA TYR A 114 19.03 1.00 1.82
C TYR A 114 17.61 1.46 1.49
N GLN A 115 17.28 1.65 0.21
CA GLN A 115 15.95 2.04 -0.24
C GLN A 115 15.54 3.45 0.20
N ASP A 116 16.51 4.31 0.48
CA ASP A 116 16.30 5.71 0.84
C ASP A 116 16.89 6.64 -0.23
N CYS A 117 16.32 7.85 -0.32
CA CYS A 117 16.81 8.88 -1.22
C CYS A 117 17.96 9.65 -0.59
N GLN A 118 19.17 9.43 -1.11
CA GLN A 118 20.39 10.09 -0.69
C GLN A 118 20.74 11.24 -1.63
N GLN A 119 21.32 12.30 -1.09
CA GLN A 119 21.66 13.48 -1.85
C GLN A 119 22.81 13.19 -2.85
N CYS A 120 22.68 13.74 -4.05
CA CYS A 120 23.75 13.77 -5.04
C CYS A 120 24.93 14.63 -4.57
N ASP A 121 26.11 14.41 -5.16
CA ASP A 121 27.23 15.34 -5.06
C ASP A 121 26.80 16.71 -5.57
N TYR A 122 27.27 17.78 -4.93
CA TYR A 122 26.87 19.16 -5.25
C TYR A 122 27.13 19.56 -6.71
N LYS A 123 28.01 18.85 -7.41
CA LYS A 123 28.29 19.05 -8.85
C LYS A 123 27.20 18.47 -9.76
N CYS A 124 26.36 17.55 -9.29
CA CYS A 124 25.25 16.97 -10.05
C CYS A 124 23.94 17.70 -9.73
N SER A 125 23.14 18.03 -10.75
CA SER A 125 21.71 18.36 -10.56
C SER A 125 20.85 17.09 -10.51
N LYS A 126 21.30 16.02 -11.17
CA LYS A 126 20.73 14.66 -11.10
C LYS A 126 21.84 13.62 -11.07
N CYS A 127 21.64 12.56 -10.30
CA CYS A 127 22.56 11.42 -10.22
C CYS A 127 21.77 10.12 -10.06
N VAL A 128 22.43 8.98 -10.30
CA VAL A 128 21.83 7.64 -10.18
C VAL A 128 22.82 6.66 -9.57
N ASN A 129 22.36 5.66 -8.81
CA ASN A 129 23.16 4.61 -8.16
C ASN A 129 24.15 5.07 -7.08
N THR A 130 24.88 6.17 -7.30
CA THR A 130 25.80 6.79 -6.33
C THR A 130 25.70 8.31 -6.40
N SER A 131 26.15 8.99 -5.34
CA SER A 131 26.11 10.45 -5.28
C SER A 131 26.96 11.12 -6.37
N THR A 132 28.01 10.46 -6.85
CA THR A 132 28.97 11.02 -7.83
C THR A 132 28.71 10.61 -9.27
N TYR A 133 27.78 9.68 -9.52
CA TYR A 133 27.42 9.25 -10.87
C TYR A 133 26.33 10.19 -11.40
N CYS A 134 26.76 11.35 -11.91
CA CYS A 134 25.88 12.38 -12.41
C CYS A 134 25.25 11.97 -13.74
N THR A 135 23.96 12.22 -13.91
CA THR A 135 23.26 12.19 -15.20
C THR A 135 23.00 13.59 -15.74
N GLU A 136 23.03 14.59 -14.87
CA GLU A 136 22.91 16.00 -15.22
C GLU A 136 23.79 16.84 -14.28
N CYS A 137 24.48 17.84 -14.83
CA CYS A 137 25.40 18.69 -14.07
C CYS A 137 24.72 19.93 -13.51
N ASN A 138 25.13 20.30 -12.30
CA ASN A 138 24.71 21.54 -11.68
C ASN A 138 25.50 22.73 -12.26
N GLY A 139 24.80 23.64 -12.93
CA GLY A 139 25.33 24.87 -13.49
C GLY A 139 25.79 24.76 -14.95
N LEU A 140 25.77 25.90 -15.66
CA LEU A 140 26.03 25.99 -17.11
C LEU A 140 27.51 25.87 -17.51
N HIS A 141 28.43 26.00 -16.55
CA HIS A 141 29.89 25.93 -16.79
C HIS A 141 30.49 24.54 -16.53
N ARG A 142 29.64 23.51 -16.48
CA ARG A 142 30.07 22.12 -16.33
C ARG A 142 29.57 21.29 -17.50
N ASN A 143 30.41 20.39 -18.00
CA ASN A 143 29.97 19.34 -18.91
C ASN A 143 29.98 17.98 -18.21
N ILE A 144 29.06 17.12 -18.65
CA ILE A 144 29.06 15.72 -18.25
C ILE A 144 30.02 14.94 -19.14
N SER A 145 30.93 14.20 -18.52
CA SER A 145 31.82 13.24 -19.20
C SER A 145 32.07 12.06 -18.27
N ASP A 146 31.83 10.84 -18.75
CA ASP A 146 31.94 9.61 -17.97
C ASP A 146 31.17 9.68 -16.62
N ASN A 147 29.95 10.21 -16.67
CA ASN A 147 29.07 10.43 -15.52
C ASN A 147 29.69 11.33 -14.41
N GLN A 148 30.68 12.15 -14.76
CA GLN A 148 31.25 13.15 -13.88
C GLN A 148 31.09 14.56 -14.47
N CYS A 149 30.88 15.53 -13.58
CA CYS A 149 30.67 16.92 -13.94
C CYS A 149 31.95 17.75 -13.78
N ASN A 150 32.62 17.98 -14.91
CA ASN A 150 33.91 18.68 -14.98
C ASN A 150 33.70 20.15 -15.36
N GLN A 151 34.57 21.03 -14.85
CA GLN A 151 34.51 22.46 -15.19
C GLN A 151 35.01 22.69 -16.62
N LEU A 152 34.32 23.56 -17.34
CA LEU A 152 34.79 24.11 -18.60
C LEU A 152 35.73 25.29 -18.29
N TYR A 153 36.94 25.25 -18.84
CA TYR A 153 37.92 26.34 -18.79
C TYR A 153 37.74 27.29 -19.98
#